data_AF-A0A6A5APM5-F1
#
_entry.id   AF-A0A6A5APM5-F1
#
_cell.length_a   1.000
_cell.length_b   1.000
_cell.length_c   1.000
_cell.angle_alpha   90.00
_cell.angle_beta   90.00
_cell.angle_gamma   90.00
#
_symmetry.space_group_name_H-M   'P 1'
#
loop_
_entity.id
_entity.type
_entity.pdbx_description
1 polymer ?
#
loop_
_entity_poly.entity_id
_entity_poly.type
_entity_poly.pdbx_seq_one_letter_code
_entity_poly.pdbx_strand_id
1 'polypeptide(L)'
;MQGSAFMKGSTSSSSVHMDLDGGDRWMYAMVFPNKDEGSVRDIVVQLRQAALEVKLFFSSSQTDGKPSLIICKLRANLKALRAEAARINLPMLMDPEKLRAVAKRGLPAHGIEPFEIGDEKTLQGDVFHPYENIHMKYDLADDVQDLYQRTTLGGHFSSTQRMMLIDSIIVNVAHVNIDKLKADGALHDCFPLHE
;
A
#
# COMPACT_ATOMS: atom_id res chain seq x y z
N MET A 1 31.20 3.69 -54.33
CA MET A 1 31.28 4.34 -53.01
C MET A 1 29.87 4.49 -52.48
N GLN A 2 29.45 3.54 -51.64
CA GLN A 2 28.15 3.48 -50.98
C GLN A 2 28.37 3.68 -49.47
N GLY A 3 27.42 4.36 -48.83
CA GLY A 3 27.35 4.63 -47.38
C GLY A 3 26.50 5.88 -47.21
N SER A 4 25.47 5.96 -46.36
CA SER A 4 25.24 5.29 -45.08
C SER A 4 23.73 5.19 -44.84
N ALA A 5 23.27 4.01 -44.42
CA ALA A 5 21.90 3.76 -44.00
C ALA A 5 21.71 4.20 -42.54
N PHE A 6 20.62 4.91 -42.27
CA PHE A 6 20.15 5.28 -40.95
C PHE A 6 19.79 4.01 -40.14
N MET A 7 20.54 3.72 -39.08
CA MET A 7 20.17 2.72 -38.08
C MET A 7 19.15 3.32 -37.09
N LYS A 8 17.94 2.74 -37.10
CA LYS A 8 16.93 2.90 -36.05
C LYS A 8 17.43 2.24 -34.77
N GLY A 9 17.61 3.03 -33.71
CA GLY A 9 17.77 2.50 -32.36
C GLY A 9 16.44 1.93 -31.87
N SER A 10 16.34 0.60 -31.80
CA SER A 10 15.26 -0.08 -31.09
C SER A 10 15.51 0.10 -29.59
N THR A 11 14.75 0.97 -28.94
CA THR A 11 14.62 0.92 -27.49
C THR A 11 13.81 -0.32 -27.15
N SER A 12 14.50 -1.36 -26.68
CA SER A 12 13.88 -2.53 -26.05
C SER A 12 13.09 -2.04 -24.83
N SER A 13 11.78 -1.87 -25.00
CA SER A 13 10.85 -1.71 -23.89
C SER A 13 10.77 -3.06 -23.19
N SER A 14 11.71 -3.31 -22.26
CA SER A 14 11.58 -4.42 -21.32
C SER A 14 10.31 -4.16 -20.51
N SER A 15 9.29 -4.98 -20.74
CA SER A 15 8.06 -5.01 -19.98
C SER A 15 8.40 -5.30 -18.52
N VAL A 16 8.52 -4.23 -17.73
CA VAL A 16 8.71 -4.33 -16.29
C VAL A 16 7.46 -5.01 -15.74
N HIS A 17 7.69 -6.14 -15.07
CA HIS A 17 6.71 -6.88 -14.31
C HIS A 17 5.85 -5.89 -13.53
N MET A 18 4.54 -5.85 -13.80
CA MET A 18 3.63 -5.13 -12.91
C MET A 18 3.75 -5.81 -11.56
N ASP A 19 4.19 -5.08 -10.54
CA ASP A 19 3.98 -5.51 -9.16
C ASP A 19 2.46 -5.67 -9.01
N LEU A 20 2.00 -6.92 -8.94
CA LEU A 20 0.58 -7.28 -8.83
C LEU A 20 -0.05 -6.63 -7.59
N ASP A 21 0.79 -6.25 -6.63
CA ASP A 21 0.44 -5.51 -5.44
C ASP A 21 0.45 -3.97 -5.63
N GLY A 22 0.49 -3.42 -6.84
CA GLY A 22 0.33 -1.97 -7.06
C GLY A 22 1.48 -1.10 -6.52
N GLY A 23 2.66 -1.68 -6.32
CA GLY A 23 3.88 -1.00 -5.83
C GLY A 23 4.36 0.15 -6.72
N ASP A 24 3.86 0.25 -7.96
CA ASP A 24 4.38 1.22 -8.91
C ASP A 24 3.67 2.58 -8.90
N ARG A 25 2.45 2.68 -8.32
CA ARG A 25 1.67 3.92 -8.36
C ARG A 25 1.97 4.86 -7.18
N TRP A 26 2.05 6.15 -7.48
CA TRP A 26 2.05 7.21 -6.46
C TRP A 26 0.65 7.31 -5.86
N MET A 27 0.55 7.19 -4.54
CA MET A 27 -0.75 7.15 -3.86
C MET A 27 -1.04 8.38 -3.03
N TYR A 28 -0.03 9.16 -2.65
CA TYR A 28 -0.19 10.36 -1.83
C TYR A 28 0.60 11.52 -2.40
N ALA A 29 0.16 12.74 -2.08
CA ALA A 29 0.93 13.95 -2.25
C ALA A 29 0.92 14.77 -0.96
N MET A 30 2.10 15.20 -0.53
CA MET A 30 2.30 16.25 0.46
C MET A 30 2.73 17.52 -0.26
N VAL A 31 2.08 18.63 0.03
CA VAL A 31 2.31 19.92 -0.64
C VAL A 31 2.86 20.90 0.39
N PHE A 32 4.09 21.35 0.18
CA PHE A 32 4.78 22.30 1.05
C PHE A 32 4.91 23.66 0.36
N PRO A 33 4.75 24.78 1.08
CA PRO A 33 5.18 26.07 0.58
C PRO A 33 6.72 26.10 0.45
N ASN A 34 7.24 26.66 -0.63
CA ASN A 34 8.69 26.75 -0.85
C ASN A 34 9.31 27.93 -0.08
N LYS A 35 9.15 27.92 1.26
CA LYS A 35 9.71 28.92 2.17
C LYS A 35 10.99 28.42 2.85
N ASP A 36 11.03 27.14 3.17
CA ASP A 36 12.15 26.49 3.85
C ASP A 36 12.40 25.09 3.26
N GLU A 37 13.34 25.00 2.32
CA GLU A 37 13.76 23.74 1.73
C GLU A 37 14.45 22.80 2.74
N GLY A 38 15.04 23.34 3.81
CA GLY A 38 15.73 22.55 4.84
C GLY A 38 14.75 21.67 5.59
N SER A 39 13.69 22.28 6.15
CA SER A 39 12.61 21.55 6.83
C SER A 39 11.95 20.51 5.94
N VAL A 40 11.73 20.81 4.65
CA VAL A 40 11.15 19.83 3.70
C VAL A 40 12.10 18.65 3.49
N ARG A 41 13.41 18.87 3.40
CA ARG A 41 14.40 17.79 3.28
C ARG A 41 14.41 16.90 4.52
N ASP A 42 14.29 17.47 5.72
CA ASP A 42 14.25 16.70 6.97
C ASP A 42 13.02 15.79 7.02
N ILE A 43 11.85 16.30 6.62
CA ILE A 43 10.62 15.49 6.51
C ILE A 43 10.80 14.38 5.46
N VAL A 44 11.39 14.67 4.32
CA VAL A 44 11.67 13.65 3.28
C VAL A 44 12.61 12.56 3.80
N VAL A 45 13.60 12.91 4.63
CA VAL A 45 14.49 11.94 5.27
C VAL A 45 13.70 11.05 6.24
N GLN A 46 12.83 11.62 7.08
CA GLN A 46 11.96 10.87 8.00
C GLN A 46 11.06 9.88 7.24
N LEU A 47 10.42 10.32 6.16
CA LEU A 47 9.56 9.48 5.33
C LEU A 47 10.33 8.30 4.71
N ARG A 48 11.54 8.56 4.19
CA ARG A 48 12.41 7.51 3.63
C ARG A 48 12.89 6.51 4.68
N GLN A 49 13.21 6.99 5.89
CA GLN A 49 13.58 6.12 7.01
C GLN A 49 12.42 5.21 7.44
N ALA A 50 11.18 5.66 7.26
CA ALA A 50 9.96 4.87 7.45
C ALA A 50 9.60 3.95 6.27
N ALA A 51 10.55 3.68 5.37
CA ALA A 51 10.37 2.84 4.18
C ALA A 51 9.33 3.34 3.16
N LEU A 52 9.02 4.64 3.17
CA LEU A 52 8.26 5.28 2.08
C LEU A 52 9.19 5.71 0.96
N GLU A 53 8.73 5.52 -0.27
CA GLU A 53 9.38 6.02 -1.46
C GLU A 53 8.84 7.41 -1.80
N VAL A 54 9.75 8.34 -2.09
CA VAL A 54 9.43 9.76 -2.19
C VAL A 54 10.00 10.34 -3.46
N LYS A 55 9.18 11.12 -4.18
CA LYS A 55 9.59 11.91 -5.34
C LYS A 55 9.13 13.35 -5.22
N LEU A 56 10.08 14.28 -5.36
CA LEU A 56 9.85 15.72 -5.28
C LEU A 56 9.61 16.32 -6.66
N PHE A 57 8.71 17.29 -6.70
CA PHE A 57 8.38 18.13 -7.85
C PHE A 57 8.26 19.57 -7.35
N PHE A 58 8.47 20.52 -8.25
CA PHE A 58 8.28 21.94 -7.98
C PHE A 58 7.09 22.46 -8.79
N SER A 59 6.30 23.37 -8.22
CA SER A 59 5.21 24.00 -8.96
C SER A 59 5.74 24.83 -10.14
N SER A 60 4.97 24.90 -11.22
CA SER A 60 5.22 25.85 -12.30
C SER A 60 4.98 27.30 -11.88
N SER A 61 4.06 27.54 -10.95
CA SER A 61 3.83 28.85 -10.35
C SER A 61 5.06 29.31 -9.57
N GLN A 62 5.43 30.58 -9.73
CA GLN A 62 6.59 31.18 -9.09
C GLN A 62 6.19 32.36 -8.20
N THR A 63 6.96 32.56 -7.14
CA THR A 63 6.92 33.72 -6.26
C THR A 63 8.37 34.18 -6.10
N ASP A 64 8.65 35.44 -6.41
CA ASP A 64 10.01 36.01 -6.36
C ASP A 64 11.07 35.20 -7.14
N GLY A 65 10.69 34.71 -8.31
CA GLY A 65 11.58 33.93 -9.20
C GLY A 65 11.89 32.51 -8.73
N LYS A 66 11.25 32.03 -7.65
CA LYS A 66 11.35 30.64 -7.18
C LYS A 66 10.00 29.93 -7.31
N PRO A 67 9.97 28.60 -7.54
CA PRO A 67 8.73 27.83 -7.47
C PRO A 67 8.01 28.08 -6.15
N SER A 68 6.70 28.35 -6.18
CA SER A 68 5.92 28.67 -4.99
C SER A 68 5.70 27.46 -4.06
N LEU A 69 5.65 26.24 -4.62
CA LEU A 69 5.36 25.02 -3.88
C LEU A 69 6.36 23.91 -4.21
N ILE A 70 6.57 23.04 -3.21
CA ILE A 70 7.25 21.75 -3.34
C ILE A 70 6.19 20.67 -3.17
N ILE A 71 6.02 19.83 -4.19
CA ILE A 71 5.07 18.72 -4.19
C ILE A 71 5.85 17.43 -4.01
N CYS A 72 5.54 16.72 -2.95
CA CYS A 72 6.19 15.48 -2.55
C CYS A 72 5.23 14.32 -2.74
N LYS A 73 5.43 13.53 -3.79
CA LYS A 73 4.64 12.30 -4.01
C LYS A 73 5.19 11.16 -3.17
N LEU A 74 4.30 10.37 -2.60
CA LEU A 74 4.63 9.22 -1.75
C LEU A 74 4.04 7.93 -2.32
N ARG A 75 4.78 6.85 -2.14
CA ARG A 75 4.30 5.47 -2.33
C ARG A 75 4.98 4.54 -1.31
N ALA A 76 4.41 3.36 -1.11
CA ALA A 76 4.99 2.31 -0.30
C ALA A 76 5.10 1.01 -1.11
N ASN A 77 6.24 0.34 -0.97
CA ASN A 77 6.40 -1.01 -1.52
C ASN A 77 5.64 -2.03 -0.67
N LEU A 78 5.39 -3.21 -1.24
CA LEU A 78 4.63 -4.26 -0.57
C LEU A 78 5.24 -4.64 0.78
N LYS A 79 6.57 -4.70 0.89
CA LYS A 79 7.25 -5.06 2.15
C LYS A 79 6.89 -4.10 3.28
N ALA A 80 6.92 -2.79 3.02
CA ALA A 80 6.53 -1.78 4.00
C ALA A 80 5.06 -1.90 4.40
N LEU A 81 4.18 -2.13 3.42
CA LEU A 81 2.74 -2.32 3.67
C LEU A 81 2.44 -3.57 4.49
N ARG A 82 3.08 -4.70 4.19
CA ARG A 82 2.95 -5.95 4.96
C ARG A 82 3.45 -5.77 6.40
N ALA A 83 4.59 -5.12 6.58
CA ALA A 83 5.15 -4.84 7.89
C ALA A 83 4.20 -3.95 8.73
N GLU A 84 3.66 -2.89 8.12
CA GLU A 84 2.71 -2.01 8.81
C GLU A 84 1.39 -2.71 9.13
N ALA A 85 0.83 -3.46 8.17
CA ALA A 85 -0.40 -4.21 8.36
C ALA A 85 -0.29 -5.19 9.54
N ALA A 86 0.85 -5.87 9.67
CA ALA A 86 1.13 -6.74 10.81
C ALA A 86 1.27 -5.94 12.11
N ARG A 87 1.98 -4.79 12.08
CA ARG A 87 2.19 -3.92 13.25
C ARG A 87 0.87 -3.41 13.84
N ILE A 88 -0.09 -3.05 12.99
CA ILE A 88 -1.41 -2.55 13.42
C ILE A 88 -2.46 -3.65 13.60
N ASN A 89 -2.09 -4.93 13.43
CA ASN A 89 -3.01 -6.07 13.41
C ASN A 89 -4.21 -5.86 12.46
N LEU A 90 -3.94 -5.36 11.25
CA LEU A 90 -4.99 -5.04 10.27
C LEU A 90 -5.93 -6.22 10.07
N PRO A 91 -7.25 -6.08 10.35
CA PRO A 91 -8.21 -7.14 10.05
C PRO A 91 -8.33 -7.34 8.55
N MET A 92 -8.08 -8.57 8.10
CA MET A 92 -8.14 -8.97 6.69
C MET A 92 -9.17 -10.06 6.53
N LEU A 93 -10.03 -9.91 5.53
CA LEU A 93 -10.99 -10.93 5.15
C LEU A 93 -10.24 -12.16 4.61
N MET A 94 -10.66 -13.34 5.06
CA MET A 94 -10.09 -14.61 4.64
C MET A 94 -10.76 -15.11 3.37
N ASP A 95 -10.05 -15.92 2.59
CA ASP A 95 -10.59 -16.61 1.43
C ASP A 95 -11.55 -17.72 1.91
N PRO A 96 -12.85 -17.67 1.56
CA PRO A 96 -13.84 -18.58 2.11
C PRO A 96 -13.62 -20.04 1.68
N GLU A 97 -13.16 -20.26 0.45
CA GLU A 97 -12.95 -21.60 -0.08
C GLU A 97 -11.73 -22.26 0.57
N LYS A 98 -10.63 -21.52 0.67
CA LYS A 98 -9.41 -22.00 1.30
C LYS A 98 -9.60 -22.21 2.79
N LEU A 99 -10.29 -21.30 3.47
CA LEU A 99 -10.57 -21.43 4.90
C LEU A 99 -11.45 -22.65 5.18
N ARG A 100 -12.48 -22.89 4.34
CA ARG A 100 -13.31 -24.11 4.42
C ARG A 100 -12.48 -25.37 4.18
N ALA A 101 -11.57 -25.36 3.21
CA ALA A 101 -10.69 -26.50 2.95
C ALA A 101 -9.74 -26.77 4.14
N VAL A 102 -9.19 -25.73 4.77
CA VAL A 102 -8.36 -25.85 5.97
C VAL A 102 -9.16 -26.40 7.15
N ALA A 103 -10.38 -25.89 7.39
CA ALA A 103 -11.25 -26.38 8.46
C ALA A 103 -11.57 -27.87 8.28
N LYS A 104 -11.98 -28.28 7.07
CA LYS A 104 -12.29 -29.69 6.73
C LYS A 104 -11.09 -30.63 6.81
N ARG A 105 -9.87 -30.11 6.67
CA ARG A 105 -8.64 -30.89 6.81
C ARG A 105 -8.12 -30.92 8.24
N GLY A 106 -8.45 -29.91 9.04
CA GLY A 106 -7.79 -29.65 10.32
C GLY A 106 -6.36 -29.15 10.15
N LEU A 107 -5.70 -28.87 11.28
CA LEU A 107 -4.29 -28.51 11.38
C LEU A 107 -3.61 -29.39 12.45
N PRO A 108 -3.23 -30.63 12.10
CA PRO A 108 -2.66 -31.58 13.07
C PRO A 108 -1.38 -31.09 13.74
N ALA A 109 -0.56 -30.31 13.04
CA ALA A 109 0.66 -29.70 13.58
C ALA A 109 0.39 -28.77 14.78
N HIS A 110 -0.84 -28.27 14.90
CA HIS A 110 -1.29 -27.41 15.99
C HIS A 110 -2.30 -28.13 16.91
N GLY A 111 -2.50 -29.44 16.75
CA GLY A 111 -3.50 -30.20 17.51
C GLY A 111 -4.95 -29.79 17.21
N ILE A 112 -5.21 -29.21 16.02
CA ILE A 112 -6.55 -28.79 15.61
C ILE A 112 -7.14 -29.90 14.73
N GLU A 113 -8.20 -30.53 15.22
CA GLU A 113 -8.93 -31.55 14.47
C GLU A 113 -9.77 -30.93 13.33
N PRO A 114 -10.08 -31.71 12.28
CA PRO A 114 -11.03 -31.31 11.26
C PRO A 114 -12.38 -30.91 11.84
N PHE A 115 -12.97 -29.85 11.31
CA PHE A 115 -14.34 -29.45 11.64
C PHE A 115 -15.04 -28.77 10.45
N GLU A 116 -16.36 -28.71 10.52
CA GLU A 116 -17.19 -28.03 9.53
C GLU A 116 -18.13 -27.04 10.22
N ILE A 117 -18.15 -25.80 9.75
CA ILE A 117 -19.07 -24.76 10.23
C ILE A 117 -20.35 -24.82 9.38
N GLY A 118 -21.35 -25.55 9.88
CA GLY A 118 -22.67 -25.71 9.26
C GLY A 118 -22.68 -26.65 8.05
N ASP A 119 -23.73 -27.45 7.92
CA ASP A 119 -23.97 -28.27 6.73
C ASP A 119 -24.80 -27.50 5.68
N GLU A 120 -24.84 -28.01 4.43
CA GLU A 120 -25.57 -27.35 3.32
C GLU A 120 -27.05 -27.09 3.65
N LYS A 121 -27.66 -27.91 4.50
CA LYS A 121 -29.08 -27.76 4.89
C LYS A 121 -29.27 -26.65 5.90
N THR A 122 -28.37 -26.57 6.88
CA THR A 122 -28.39 -25.54 7.92
C THR A 122 -28.11 -24.18 7.33
N LEU A 123 -27.21 -24.11 6.35
CA LEU A 123 -26.78 -22.86 5.74
C LEU A 123 -27.68 -22.37 4.58
N GLN A 124 -28.62 -23.20 4.09
CA GLN A 124 -29.43 -22.85 2.91
C GLN A 124 -30.29 -21.59 3.10
N GLY A 125 -30.70 -21.29 4.34
CA GLY A 125 -31.50 -20.11 4.69
C GLY A 125 -30.67 -18.94 5.23
N ASP A 126 -29.36 -19.10 5.37
CA ASP A 126 -28.51 -18.12 6.02
C ASP A 126 -28.09 -17.04 5.03
N VAL A 127 -28.39 -15.79 5.37
CA VAL A 127 -27.94 -14.62 4.61
C VAL A 127 -26.44 -14.39 4.77
N PHE A 128 -25.87 -14.82 5.90
CA PHE A 128 -24.45 -14.65 6.23
C PHE A 128 -23.77 -16.01 6.34
N HIS A 129 -23.10 -16.42 5.27
CA HIS A 129 -22.32 -17.65 5.31
C HIS A 129 -21.08 -17.48 6.20
N PRO A 130 -20.77 -18.48 7.05
CA PRO A 130 -19.73 -18.34 8.07
C PRO A 130 -18.35 -18.06 7.48
N TYR A 131 -17.97 -18.77 6.42
CA TYR A 131 -16.64 -18.62 5.81
C TYR A 131 -16.45 -17.31 5.05
N GLU A 132 -17.53 -16.62 4.67
CA GLU A 132 -17.48 -15.37 3.88
C GLU A 132 -17.25 -14.12 4.73
N ASN A 133 -17.29 -14.26 6.07
CA ASN A 133 -17.24 -13.11 6.99
C ASN A 133 -16.11 -13.23 8.02
N ILE A 134 -15.27 -14.27 7.93
CA ILE A 134 -14.17 -14.47 8.88
C ILE A 134 -13.02 -13.53 8.54
N HIS A 135 -12.67 -12.71 9.52
CA HIS A 135 -11.51 -11.83 9.46
C HIS A 135 -10.42 -12.34 10.40
N MET A 136 -9.17 -12.21 9.97
CA MET A 136 -8.00 -12.49 10.80
C MET A 136 -7.11 -11.25 10.81
N LYS A 137 -6.39 -11.02 11.91
CA LYS A 137 -5.29 -10.06 11.90
C LYS A 137 -4.30 -10.43 10.79
N TYR A 138 -3.74 -9.44 10.13
CA TYR A 138 -2.67 -9.67 9.16
C TYR A 138 -1.41 -10.18 9.88
N ASP A 139 -0.85 -11.26 9.37
CA ASP A 139 0.39 -11.87 9.85
C ASP A 139 1.39 -11.95 8.70
N LEU A 140 2.68 -12.05 9.03
CA LEU A 140 3.77 -12.17 8.06
C LEU A 140 4.12 -13.61 7.74
N ALA A 141 3.65 -14.59 8.52
CA ALA A 141 3.94 -16.00 8.30
C ALA A 141 3.50 -16.46 6.90
N ASP A 142 4.36 -17.22 6.22
CA ASP A 142 4.16 -17.59 4.81
C ASP A 142 2.99 -18.57 4.62
N ASP A 143 2.75 -19.43 5.60
CA ASP A 143 1.70 -20.47 5.58
C ASP A 143 0.28 -19.91 5.69
N VAL A 144 0.12 -18.67 6.17
CA VAL A 144 -1.18 -18.00 6.24
C VAL A 144 -1.42 -17.01 5.11
N GLN A 145 -0.40 -16.65 4.32
CA GLN A 145 -0.54 -15.62 3.26
C GLN A 145 -1.59 -15.98 2.22
N ASP A 146 -1.71 -17.27 1.90
CA ASP A 146 -2.67 -17.74 0.93
C ASP A 146 -4.09 -17.81 1.46
N LEU A 147 -4.28 -17.73 2.78
CA LEU A 147 -5.60 -17.76 3.41
C LEU A 147 -6.29 -16.40 3.41
N TYR A 148 -5.57 -15.30 3.17
CA TYR A 148 -6.18 -13.99 3.00
C TYR A 148 -6.84 -13.87 1.62
N GLN A 149 -8.00 -13.21 1.59
CA GLN A 149 -8.67 -12.87 0.34
C GLN A 149 -7.78 -11.95 -0.50
N ARG A 150 -7.66 -12.25 -1.78
CA ARG A 150 -6.95 -11.40 -2.75
C ARG A 150 -7.88 -10.36 -3.34
N THR A 151 -7.33 -9.21 -3.67
CA THR A 151 -8.02 -8.18 -4.46
C THR A 151 -8.36 -8.69 -5.86
N THR A 152 -9.21 -7.98 -6.59
CA THR A 152 -9.56 -8.28 -7.98
C THR A 152 -8.35 -8.28 -8.93
N LEU A 153 -7.27 -7.60 -8.55
CA LEU A 153 -6.00 -7.57 -9.29
C LEU A 153 -4.98 -8.61 -8.80
N GLY A 154 -5.36 -9.48 -7.86
CA GLY A 154 -4.51 -10.53 -7.28
C GLY A 154 -3.61 -10.07 -6.12
N GLY A 155 -3.56 -8.77 -5.84
CA GLY A 155 -2.75 -8.22 -4.73
C GLY A 155 -3.34 -8.46 -3.34
N HIS A 156 -2.52 -8.25 -2.30
CA HIS A 156 -2.89 -8.43 -0.89
C HIS A 156 -3.78 -7.33 -0.31
N PHE A 157 -3.61 -6.08 -0.76
CA PHE A 157 -4.25 -4.91 -0.15
C PHE A 157 -5.04 -4.12 -1.19
N SER A 158 -6.29 -3.77 -0.89
CA SER A 158 -7.09 -2.86 -1.71
C SER A 158 -6.50 -1.45 -1.72
N SER A 159 -6.86 -0.61 -2.71
CA SER A 159 -6.39 0.78 -2.75
C SER A 159 -6.69 1.54 -1.46
N THR A 160 -7.87 1.34 -0.86
CA THR A 160 -8.24 1.94 0.43
C THR A 160 -7.36 1.44 1.58
N GLN A 161 -7.10 0.14 1.68
CA GLN A 161 -6.22 -0.42 2.71
C GLN A 161 -4.79 0.12 2.56
N ARG A 162 -4.29 0.24 1.32
CA ARG A 162 -2.97 0.83 1.05
C ARG A 162 -2.90 2.29 1.50
N MET A 163 -3.94 3.07 1.22
CA MET A 163 -4.01 4.47 1.64
C MET A 163 -3.95 4.60 3.17
N MET A 164 -4.80 3.84 3.86
CA MET A 164 -4.81 3.79 5.33
C MET A 164 -3.47 3.31 5.92
N LEU A 165 -2.80 2.34 5.29
CA LEU A 165 -1.48 1.88 5.72
C LEU A 165 -0.41 2.96 5.52
N ILE A 166 -0.44 3.69 4.40
CA ILE A 166 0.48 4.81 4.15
C ILE A 166 0.25 5.93 5.17
N ASP A 167 -1.00 6.29 5.46
CA ASP A 167 -1.32 7.27 6.51
C ASP A 167 -0.77 6.84 7.86
N SER A 168 -0.96 5.57 8.22
CA SER A 168 -0.42 5.01 9.46
C SER A 168 1.11 5.05 9.49
N ILE A 169 1.81 4.76 8.38
CA ILE A 169 3.28 4.86 8.29
C ILE A 169 3.73 6.32 8.49
N ILE A 170 3.10 7.28 7.82
CA ILE A 170 3.44 8.71 7.92
C ILE A 170 3.37 9.17 9.37
N VAL A 171 2.28 8.85 10.07
CA VAL A 171 2.05 9.35 11.44
C VAL A 171 2.81 8.53 12.49
N ASN A 172 2.77 7.20 12.39
CA ASN A 172 3.22 6.33 13.48
C ASN A 172 4.65 5.81 13.32
N VAL A 173 5.20 5.79 12.10
CA VAL A 173 6.55 5.29 11.83
C VAL A 173 7.50 6.42 11.45
N ALA A 174 7.08 7.32 10.56
CA ALA A 174 7.87 8.51 10.21
C ALA A 174 7.74 9.62 11.27
N HIS A 175 6.76 9.50 12.19
CA HIS A 175 6.47 10.50 13.24
C HIS A 175 6.20 11.90 12.69
N VAL A 176 5.65 11.98 11.47
CA VAL A 176 5.30 13.24 10.81
C VAL A 176 3.91 13.65 11.26
N ASN A 177 3.83 14.66 12.12
CA ASN A 177 2.56 15.21 12.59
C ASN A 177 1.99 16.19 11.56
N ILE A 178 1.10 15.68 10.70
CA ILE A 178 0.47 16.43 9.60
C ILE A 178 -0.31 17.64 10.11
N ASP A 179 -1.09 17.49 11.18
CA ASP A 179 -1.92 18.57 11.72
C ASP A 179 -1.08 19.71 12.28
N LYS A 180 0.00 19.38 12.98
CA LYS A 180 0.95 20.38 13.47
C LYS A 180 1.61 21.13 12.32
N LEU A 181 2.10 20.40 11.31
CA LEU A 181 2.74 21.04 10.15
C LEU A 181 1.77 21.95 9.38
N LYS A 182 0.49 21.58 9.30
CA LYS A 182 -0.57 22.43 8.74
C LYS A 182 -0.81 23.68 9.59
N ALA A 183 -0.93 23.52 10.91
CA ALA A 183 -1.13 24.63 11.85
C ALA A 183 0.03 25.64 11.82
N ASP A 184 1.26 25.14 11.71
CA ASP A 184 2.48 25.95 11.63
C ASP A 184 2.67 26.59 10.24
N GLY A 185 1.81 26.27 9.26
CA GLY A 185 1.93 26.73 7.88
C GLY A 185 3.14 26.16 7.12
N ALA A 186 3.76 25.11 7.66
CA ALA A 186 4.88 24.38 7.06
C ALA A 186 4.42 23.36 6.02
N LEU A 187 3.17 22.90 6.10
CA LEU A 187 2.52 22.01 5.12
C LEU A 187 1.22 22.65 4.68
N HIS A 188 1.01 22.76 3.37
CA HIS A 188 -0.24 23.26 2.81
C HIS A 188 -1.30 22.16 2.83
N ASP A 189 -0.97 20.99 2.28
CA ASP A 189 -1.89 19.86 2.27
C ASP A 189 -1.22 18.49 2.19
N CYS A 190 -1.96 17.44 2.57
CA CYS A 190 -1.58 16.05 2.43
C CYS A 190 -2.83 15.24 2.09
N PHE A 191 -2.87 14.65 0.89
CA PHE A 191 -4.06 13.96 0.38
C PHE A 191 -3.70 12.75 -0.50
N PRO A 192 -4.58 11.73 -0.55
CA PRO A 192 -4.45 10.62 -1.48
C PRO A 192 -4.66 11.09 -2.92
N LEU A 193 -3.90 10.53 -3.86
CA LEU A 193 -4.04 10.78 -5.28
C LEU A 193 -5.15 9.88 -5.85
N HIS A 194 -6.06 10.48 -6.62
CA HIS A 194 -7.08 9.75 -7.37
C HIS A 194 -6.46 8.95 -8.52
N GLU A 195 -7.12 7.83 -8.87
CA GLU A 195 -6.82 7.05 -10.07
C GLU A 195 -7.35 7.72 -11.33
#